data_AF-A0A089IQN8-F1
#
_entry.id   AF-A0A089IQN8-F1
#
_cell.length_a   1.000
_cell.length_b   1.000
_cell.length_c   1.000
_cell.angle_alpha   90.00
_cell.angle_beta   90.00
_cell.angle_gamma   90.00
#
_symmetry.space_group_name_H-M   'P 1'
#
loop_
_entity.id
_entity.type
_entity.pdbx_description
1 polymer ?
#
loop_
_entity_poly.entity_id
_entity_poly.type
_entity_poly.pdbx_seq_one_letter_code
_entity_poly.pdbx_strand_id
1 'polypeptide(L)'
;MTKILNTLYQQIKYDYDMFIDLLGLKQSSLSLCNELELVHRKMYLLRELVLLKTDYLSVESLLYFNETIADLAEGIMILSKGRIKTSKMLLRSSLETFMKSICYSLNISVNSNFSSNIEFIRKNVVNIQYGYRGKKQRDIQNYFIEKLENVFKQEFYWPICNYVHSNNSSLLSTEKFLIDILNLTINKSTFIEHAKVFDKVLEYLILLLLLSSRKFYIGLDSEKVSLSIKNLSEFNQAVLFYEG
;
A
#
# COMPACT_ATOMS: atom_id res chain seq x y z
N MET A 1 -28.55 -17.01 -0.96
CA MET A 1 -28.56 -16.99 0.52
C MET A 1 -27.39 -16.14 0.98
N THR A 2 -27.65 -14.96 1.51
CA THR A 2 -26.63 -14.07 2.10
C THR A 2 -26.15 -14.73 3.40
N LYS A 3 -24.89 -15.17 3.43
CA LYS A 3 -24.28 -15.78 4.62
C LYS A 3 -24.11 -14.68 5.66
N ILE A 4 -24.77 -14.78 6.82
CA ILE A 4 -24.54 -13.85 7.92
C ILE A 4 -23.16 -14.17 8.51
N LEU A 5 -22.22 -13.24 8.35
CA LEU A 5 -20.85 -13.33 8.84
C LEU A 5 -20.81 -12.67 10.22
N ASN A 6 -20.54 -13.44 11.27
CA ASN A 6 -20.72 -13.00 12.67
C ASN A 6 -19.47 -12.34 13.26
N THR A 7 -18.31 -12.41 12.59
CA THR A 7 -17.06 -11.78 13.06
C THR A 7 -16.29 -11.13 11.91
N LEU A 8 -15.49 -10.09 12.23
CA LEU A 8 -14.59 -9.43 11.27
C LEU A 8 -13.64 -10.42 10.59
N TYR A 9 -13.15 -11.41 11.34
CA TYR A 9 -12.32 -12.48 10.81
C TYR A 9 -13.05 -13.35 9.77
N GLN A 10 -14.32 -13.69 10.02
CA GLN A 10 -15.12 -14.45 9.05
C GLN A 10 -15.35 -13.65 7.77
N GLN A 11 -15.51 -12.34 7.87
CA GLN A 11 -15.66 -11.47 6.72
C GLN A 11 -14.38 -11.36 5.88
N ILE A 12 -13.23 -11.12 6.52
CA ILE A 12 -11.93 -11.11 5.83
C ILE A 12 -11.68 -12.43 5.10
N LYS A 13 -12.02 -13.56 5.74
CA LYS A 13 -11.86 -14.88 5.13
C LYS A 13 -12.78 -15.08 3.92
N TYR A 14 -14.05 -14.68 4.04
CA TYR A 14 -15.00 -14.75 2.94
C TYR A 14 -14.54 -13.91 1.74
N ASP A 15 -14.10 -12.68 1.98
CA ASP A 15 -13.59 -11.78 0.94
C ASP A 15 -12.33 -12.34 0.29
N TYR A 16 -11.46 -13.01 1.06
CA TYR A 16 -10.28 -13.70 0.54
C TYR A 16 -10.65 -14.85 -0.40
N ASP A 17 -11.61 -15.69 -0.02
CA ASP A 17 -12.07 -16.81 -0.85
C ASP A 17 -12.60 -16.28 -2.19
N MET A 18 -13.42 -15.21 -2.17
CA MET A 18 -13.88 -14.57 -3.41
C MET A 18 -12.72 -13.95 -4.21
N PHE A 19 -11.74 -13.34 -3.54
CA PHE A 19 -10.59 -12.75 -4.19
C PHE A 19 -9.79 -13.81 -4.96
N ILE A 20 -9.54 -14.97 -4.35
CA ILE A 20 -8.86 -16.09 -5.02
C ILE A 20 -9.65 -16.60 -6.23
N ASP A 21 -10.96 -16.73 -6.11
CA ASP A 21 -11.84 -17.14 -7.22
C ASP A 21 -11.76 -16.14 -8.38
N LEU A 22 -11.80 -14.84 -8.10
CA LEU A 22 -11.68 -13.78 -9.11
C LEU A 22 -10.31 -13.75 -9.80
N LEU A 23 -9.25 -14.14 -9.09
CA LEU A 23 -7.91 -14.29 -9.66
C LEU A 23 -7.79 -15.51 -10.59
N GLY A 24 -8.76 -16.43 -10.58
CA GLY A 24 -8.75 -17.65 -11.38
C GLY A 24 -7.69 -18.67 -10.94
N LEU A 25 -7.20 -18.57 -9.70
CA LEU A 25 -6.18 -19.46 -9.14
C LEU A 25 -6.84 -20.73 -8.60
N LYS A 26 -6.39 -21.92 -9.06
CA LYS A 26 -6.88 -23.21 -8.53
C LYS A 26 -6.25 -23.51 -7.16
N GLN A 27 -6.96 -24.22 -6.27
CA GLN A 27 -6.44 -24.65 -4.96
C GLN A 27 -5.08 -25.40 -5.01
N SER A 28 -4.71 -25.99 -6.15
CA SER A 28 -3.42 -26.66 -6.35
C SER A 28 -2.19 -25.74 -6.26
N SER A 29 -2.36 -24.42 -6.18
CA SER A 29 -1.27 -23.45 -5.97
C SER A 29 -1.08 -23.01 -4.50
N LEU A 30 -1.25 -23.94 -3.55
CA LEU A 30 -1.20 -23.72 -2.08
C LEU A 30 -0.09 -22.80 -1.56
N SER A 31 1.11 -22.82 -2.14
CA SER A 31 2.21 -21.94 -1.75
C SER A 31 2.02 -20.46 -2.11
N LEU A 32 1.20 -20.17 -3.12
CA LEU A 32 0.86 -18.80 -3.52
C LEU A 32 -0.19 -18.20 -2.57
N CYS A 33 -0.98 -19.07 -1.91
CA CYS A 33 -2.11 -18.66 -1.11
C CYS A 33 -1.69 -17.85 0.12
N ASN A 34 -0.66 -18.27 0.86
CA ASN A 34 -0.24 -17.58 2.09
C ASN A 34 0.16 -16.12 1.83
N GLU A 35 0.96 -15.87 0.79
CA GLU A 35 1.45 -14.54 0.46
C GLU A 35 0.32 -13.65 -0.05
N LEU A 36 -0.61 -14.22 -0.82
CA LEU A 36 -1.83 -13.54 -1.25
C LEU A 36 -2.78 -13.26 -0.09
N GLU A 37 -2.83 -14.11 0.93
CA GLU A 37 -3.66 -13.90 2.12
C GLU A 37 -3.17 -12.68 2.92
N LEU A 38 -1.85 -12.55 3.09
CA LEU A 38 -1.25 -11.38 3.74
C LEU A 38 -1.55 -10.09 2.95
N VAL A 39 -1.33 -10.12 1.64
CA VAL A 39 -1.63 -9.00 0.74
C VAL A 39 -3.12 -8.63 0.80
N HIS A 40 -4.01 -9.60 0.65
CA HIS A 40 -5.46 -9.39 0.71
C HIS A 40 -5.87 -8.79 2.04
N ARG A 41 -5.37 -9.33 3.16
CA ARG A 41 -5.69 -8.82 4.49
C ARG A 41 -5.26 -7.36 4.65
N LYS A 42 -4.07 -6.99 4.22
CA LYS A 42 -3.62 -5.58 4.28
C LYS A 42 -4.42 -4.68 3.34
N MET A 43 -4.78 -5.14 2.14
CA MET A 43 -5.68 -4.39 1.25
C MET A 43 -7.05 -4.13 1.88
N TYR A 44 -7.64 -5.17 2.49
CA TYR A 44 -8.90 -5.06 3.20
C TYR A 44 -8.79 -4.01 4.31
N LEU A 45 -7.75 -4.08 5.14
CA LEU A 45 -7.51 -3.14 6.23
C LEU A 45 -7.32 -1.70 5.73
N LEU A 46 -6.56 -1.51 4.65
CA LEU A 46 -6.39 -0.20 4.03
C LEU A 46 -7.74 0.39 3.58
N ARG A 47 -8.55 -0.40 2.87
CA ARG A 47 -9.89 0.00 2.43
C ARG A 47 -10.79 0.37 3.62
N GLU A 48 -10.80 -0.46 4.65
CA GLU A 48 -11.63 -0.22 5.84
C GLU A 48 -11.21 1.05 6.59
N LEU A 49 -9.91 1.35 6.68
CA LEU A 49 -9.43 2.61 7.26
C LEU A 49 -9.92 3.82 6.45
N VAL A 50 -9.82 3.78 5.12
CA VAL A 50 -10.35 4.85 4.25
C VAL A 50 -11.86 5.01 4.43
N LEU A 51 -12.61 3.90 4.49
CA LEU A 51 -14.06 3.94 4.71
C LEU A 51 -14.44 4.61 6.02
N LEU A 52 -13.75 4.29 7.12
CA LEU A 52 -13.99 4.93 8.41
C LEU A 52 -13.82 6.44 8.36
N LYS A 53 -12.93 6.94 7.49
CA LYS A 53 -12.63 8.37 7.36
C LYS A 53 -13.44 9.07 6.26
N THR A 54 -14.27 8.37 5.50
CA THR A 54 -14.85 8.89 4.25
C THR A 54 -15.58 10.23 4.42
N ASP A 55 -16.35 10.40 5.50
CA ASP A 55 -17.08 11.65 5.78
C ASP A 55 -16.18 12.85 6.12
N TYR A 56 -14.89 12.61 6.37
CA TYR A 56 -13.87 13.61 6.71
C TYR A 56 -12.88 13.87 5.57
N LEU A 57 -13.07 13.22 4.41
CA LEU A 57 -12.20 13.37 3.24
C LEU A 57 -12.83 14.35 2.25
N SER A 58 -11.98 15.13 1.57
CA SER A 58 -12.43 15.86 0.38
C SER A 58 -12.78 14.86 -0.73
N VAL A 59 -13.60 15.31 -1.70
CA VAL A 59 -13.99 14.51 -2.86
C VAL A 59 -12.75 14.03 -3.63
N GLU A 60 -11.76 14.91 -3.82
CA GLU A 60 -10.50 14.59 -4.48
C GLU A 60 -9.70 13.55 -3.70
N SER A 61 -9.61 13.70 -2.38
CA SER A 61 -8.90 12.74 -1.53
C SER A 61 -9.52 11.34 -1.64
N LEU A 62 -10.86 11.24 -1.58
CA LEU A 62 -11.58 9.99 -1.71
C LEU A 62 -11.40 9.35 -3.10
N LEU A 63 -11.44 10.16 -4.16
CA LEU A 63 -11.21 9.69 -5.53
C LEU A 63 -9.84 9.03 -5.66
N TYR A 64 -8.79 9.70 -5.19
CA TYR A 64 -7.43 9.16 -5.26
C TYR A 64 -7.23 7.93 -4.36
N PHE A 65 -7.87 7.87 -3.17
CA PHE A 65 -7.82 6.63 -2.37
C PHE A 65 -8.48 5.45 -3.07
N ASN A 66 -9.63 5.68 -3.73
CA ASN A 66 -10.30 4.63 -4.49
C ASN A 66 -9.44 4.18 -5.69
N GLU A 67 -8.79 5.11 -6.38
CA GLU A 67 -7.85 4.81 -7.46
C GLU A 67 -6.64 3.99 -6.94
N THR A 68 -6.07 4.35 -5.79
CA THR A 68 -5.01 3.55 -5.14
C THR A 68 -5.46 2.12 -4.89
N ILE A 69 -6.64 1.92 -4.29
CA ILE A 69 -7.15 0.58 -3.95
C ILE A 69 -7.42 -0.22 -5.23
N ALA A 70 -7.97 0.42 -6.27
CA ALA A 70 -8.20 -0.20 -7.58
C ALA A 70 -6.89 -0.63 -8.25
N ASP A 71 -5.90 0.26 -8.31
CA ASP A 71 -4.57 -0.02 -8.88
C ASP A 71 -3.87 -1.18 -8.15
N LEU A 72 -3.98 -1.25 -6.82
CA LEU A 72 -3.44 -2.36 -6.03
C LEU A 72 -4.13 -3.68 -6.37
N ALA A 73 -5.46 -3.68 -6.41
CA ALA A 73 -6.26 -4.87 -6.73
C ALA A 73 -5.97 -5.39 -8.15
N GLU A 74 -6.00 -4.49 -9.14
CA GLU A 74 -5.70 -4.82 -10.51
C GLU A 74 -4.23 -5.24 -10.67
N GLY A 75 -3.30 -4.59 -9.96
CA GLY A 75 -1.89 -4.94 -9.91
C GLY A 75 -1.66 -6.39 -9.49
N ILE A 76 -2.36 -6.87 -8.47
CA ILE A 76 -2.26 -8.26 -8.00
C ILE A 76 -2.92 -9.23 -8.98
N MET A 77 -4.07 -8.86 -9.57
CA MET A 77 -4.70 -9.67 -10.62
C MET A 77 -3.80 -9.82 -11.86
N ILE A 78 -3.10 -8.76 -12.25
CA ILE A 78 -2.17 -8.80 -13.36
C ILE A 78 -0.93 -9.62 -12.99
N LEU A 79 -0.47 -9.54 -11.73
CA LEU A 79 0.62 -10.37 -11.22
C LEU A 79 0.26 -11.86 -11.24
N SER A 80 -0.97 -12.22 -10.87
CA SER A 80 -1.44 -13.61 -10.91
C SER A 80 -1.52 -14.18 -12.32
N LYS A 81 -1.45 -13.33 -13.35
CA LYS A 81 -1.39 -13.72 -14.77
C LYS A 81 0.04 -13.70 -15.34
N GLY A 82 1.06 -13.50 -14.51
CA GLY A 82 2.47 -13.47 -14.90
C GLY A 82 2.97 -12.13 -15.45
N ARG A 83 2.10 -11.13 -15.58
CA ARG A 83 2.42 -9.82 -16.20
C ARG A 83 3.11 -8.87 -15.22
N ILE A 84 4.34 -9.18 -14.84
CA ILE A 84 5.09 -8.50 -13.78
C ILE A 84 5.29 -7.00 -14.07
N LYS A 85 5.67 -6.64 -15.29
CA LYS A 85 5.95 -5.23 -15.64
C LYS A 85 4.71 -4.36 -15.49
N THR A 86 3.56 -4.82 -16.02
CA THR A 86 2.29 -4.11 -15.89
C THR A 86 1.82 -4.05 -14.44
N SER A 87 1.98 -5.14 -13.67
CA SER A 87 1.69 -5.14 -12.24
C SER A 87 2.50 -4.07 -11.48
N LYS A 88 3.80 -3.93 -11.78
CA LYS A 88 4.65 -2.89 -11.19
C LYS A 88 4.28 -1.48 -11.63
N MET A 89 3.79 -1.29 -12.86
CA MET A 89 3.27 0.00 -13.30
C MET A 89 2.07 0.43 -12.47
N LEU A 90 1.14 -0.50 -12.19
CA LEU A 90 0.01 -0.23 -11.31
C LEU A 90 0.43 -0.01 -9.86
N LEU A 91 1.41 -0.78 -9.35
CA LEU A 91 1.96 -0.53 -8.01
C LEU A 91 2.58 0.87 -7.91
N ARG A 92 3.32 1.32 -8.92
CA ARG A 92 3.82 2.70 -9.00
C ARG A 92 2.69 3.72 -9.00
N SER A 93 1.68 3.52 -9.84
CA SER A 93 0.50 4.39 -9.93
C SER A 93 -0.19 4.50 -8.57
N SER A 94 -0.38 3.38 -7.88
CA SER A 94 -0.99 3.34 -6.55
C SER A 94 -0.20 4.15 -5.50
N LEU A 95 1.14 4.14 -5.56
CA LEU A 95 1.98 4.96 -4.70
C LEU A 95 1.77 6.45 -4.99
N GLU A 96 1.71 6.84 -6.26
CA GLU A 96 1.50 8.23 -6.68
C GLU A 96 0.11 8.74 -6.26
N THR A 97 -0.95 7.99 -6.55
CA THR A 97 -2.33 8.34 -6.20
C THR A 97 -2.51 8.40 -4.69
N PHE A 98 -1.88 7.49 -3.94
CA PHE A 98 -1.93 7.51 -2.48
C PHE A 98 -1.27 8.75 -1.87
N MET A 99 -0.12 9.18 -2.38
CA MET A 99 0.49 10.42 -1.89
C MET A 99 -0.40 11.64 -2.17
N LYS A 100 -1.06 11.67 -3.34
CA LYS A 100 -2.04 12.72 -3.66
C LYS A 100 -3.22 12.69 -2.69
N SER A 101 -3.79 11.50 -2.41
CA SER A 101 -4.93 11.39 -1.50
C SER A 101 -4.60 11.88 -0.09
N ILE A 102 -3.41 11.56 0.43
CA ILE A 102 -2.93 12.05 1.73
C ILE A 102 -2.73 13.57 1.69
N CYS A 103 -2.08 14.13 0.67
CA CYS A 103 -1.92 15.57 0.52
C CYS A 103 -3.28 16.31 0.53
N TYR A 104 -4.27 15.83 -0.25
CA TYR A 104 -5.62 16.39 -0.22
C TYR A 104 -6.29 16.25 1.15
N SER A 105 -6.15 15.10 1.82
CA SER A 105 -6.71 14.88 3.16
C SER A 105 -6.15 15.83 4.22
N LEU A 106 -4.94 16.35 3.99
CA LEU A 106 -4.25 17.29 4.86
C LEU A 106 -4.39 18.75 4.40
N ASN A 107 -5.18 19.02 3.35
CA ASN A 107 -5.30 20.33 2.70
C ASN A 107 -3.94 20.92 2.26
N ILE A 108 -3.05 20.08 1.72
CA ILE A 108 -1.74 20.48 1.21
C ILE A 108 -1.79 20.51 -0.32
N SER A 109 -1.05 21.43 -0.94
CA SER A 109 -0.90 21.47 -2.39
C SER A 109 -0.27 20.19 -2.93
N VAL A 110 -0.88 19.64 -3.97
CA VAL A 110 -0.40 18.44 -4.66
C VAL A 110 0.61 18.83 -5.74
N ASN A 111 1.75 18.16 -5.74
CA ASN A 111 2.76 18.23 -6.80
C ASN A 111 2.60 17.04 -7.75
N SER A 112 3.04 17.19 -9.01
CA SER A 112 3.10 16.08 -9.96
C SER A 112 4.18 15.05 -9.60
N ASN A 113 5.22 15.46 -8.85
CA ASN A 113 6.31 14.60 -8.43
C ASN A 113 6.01 13.89 -7.10
N PHE A 114 6.06 12.55 -7.11
CA PHE A 114 5.95 11.70 -5.92
C PHE A 114 6.86 12.14 -4.78
N SER A 115 8.14 12.41 -5.10
CA SER A 115 9.16 12.77 -4.09
C SER A 115 8.83 14.08 -3.39
N SER A 116 8.21 15.03 -4.10
CA SER A 116 7.77 16.30 -3.50
C SER A 116 6.55 16.11 -2.60
N ASN A 117 5.59 15.26 -3.00
CA ASN A 117 4.41 14.98 -2.18
C ASN A 117 4.78 14.32 -0.86
N ILE A 118 5.64 13.31 -0.86
CA ILE A 118 6.05 12.65 0.39
C ILE A 118 6.82 13.60 1.33
N GLU A 119 7.63 14.52 0.78
CA GLU A 119 8.29 15.55 1.58
C GLU A 119 7.29 16.55 2.19
N PHE A 120 6.25 16.91 1.46
CA PHE A 120 5.17 17.76 1.97
C PHE A 120 4.37 17.05 3.06
N ILE A 121 4.06 15.76 2.88
CA ILE A 121 3.41 14.95 3.91
C ILE A 121 4.28 14.91 5.17
N ARG A 122 5.59 14.64 5.06
CA ARG A 122 6.50 14.68 6.20
C ARG A 122 6.41 16.03 6.95
N LYS A 123 6.52 17.14 6.22
CA LYS A 123 6.50 18.48 6.82
C LYS A 123 5.21 18.74 7.58
N ASN A 124 4.08 18.21 7.14
CA ASN A 124 2.78 18.49 7.75
C ASN A 124 2.38 17.46 8.82
N VAL A 125 2.67 16.18 8.62
CA VAL A 125 2.37 15.13 9.59
C VAL A 125 3.27 15.27 10.81
N VAL A 126 4.58 15.46 10.62
CA VAL A 126 5.52 15.49 11.75
C VAL A 126 5.51 16.84 12.48
N ASN A 127 5.41 17.97 11.76
CA ASN A 127 5.51 19.28 12.41
C ASN A 127 4.20 19.76 13.03
N ILE A 128 3.04 19.32 12.52
CA ILE A 128 1.74 19.86 12.96
C ILE A 128 1.06 18.93 13.97
N GLN A 129 1.12 17.60 13.78
CA GLN A 129 0.31 16.71 14.63
C GLN A 129 0.91 16.43 16.01
N TYR A 130 2.23 16.53 16.15
CA TYR A 130 2.90 16.08 17.36
C TYR A 130 3.19 17.18 18.38
N GLY A 131 3.13 18.48 18.02
CA GLY A 131 3.16 19.61 18.97
C GLY A 131 4.35 19.68 19.95
N TYR A 132 5.29 18.74 19.89
CA TYR A 132 6.40 18.64 20.83
C TYR A 132 7.44 19.71 20.51
N ARG A 133 8.00 20.33 21.55
CA ARG A 133 9.16 21.23 21.42
C ARG A 133 10.42 20.48 21.83
N GLY A 134 11.53 20.74 21.14
CA GLY A 134 12.86 20.28 21.54
C GLY A 134 13.29 18.92 20.98
N LYS A 135 14.05 18.15 21.76
CA LYS A 135 14.74 16.91 21.34
C LYS A 135 13.76 15.85 20.79
N LYS A 136 12.63 15.67 21.45
CA LYS A 136 11.58 14.69 21.08
C LYS A 136 11.01 14.89 19.68
N GLN A 137 10.84 16.14 19.23
CA GLN A 137 10.37 16.42 17.86
C GLN A 137 11.42 16.03 16.83
N ARG A 138 12.71 16.27 17.11
CA ARG A 138 13.81 15.89 16.21
C ARG A 138 13.94 14.38 16.11
N ASP A 139 13.77 13.65 17.21
CA ASP A 139 13.85 12.19 17.20
C ASP A 139 12.72 11.57 16.35
N ILE A 140 11.48 12.07 16.49
CA ILE A 140 10.34 11.65 15.65
C ILE A 140 10.56 12.03 14.17
N GLN A 141 11.09 13.22 13.89
CA GLN A 141 11.42 13.66 12.53
C GLN A 141 12.49 12.78 11.89
N ASN A 142 13.59 12.56 12.58
CA ASN A 142 14.69 11.73 12.10
C ASN A 142 14.21 10.30 11.83
N TYR A 143 13.39 9.75 12.74
CA TYR A 143 12.79 8.45 12.54
C TYR A 143 11.90 8.42 11.28
N PHE A 144 10.98 9.38 11.11
CA PHE A 144 10.11 9.43 9.92
C PHE A 144 10.91 9.55 8.62
N ILE A 145 11.97 10.36 8.61
CA ILE A 145 12.86 10.55 7.45
C ILE A 145 13.59 9.25 7.14
N GLU A 146 14.32 8.71 8.12
CA GLU A 146 15.20 7.57 7.92
C GLU A 146 14.45 6.28 7.62
N LYS A 147 13.25 6.12 8.18
CA LYS A 147 12.55 4.84 8.21
C LYS A 147 11.26 4.80 7.41
N LEU A 148 10.68 5.95 7.05
CA LEU A 148 9.45 5.98 6.25
C LEU A 148 9.66 6.66 4.90
N GLU A 149 10.15 7.91 4.89
CA GLU A 149 10.40 8.63 3.63
C GLU A 149 11.44 7.89 2.77
N ASN A 150 12.57 7.50 3.37
CA ASN A 150 13.61 6.78 2.66
C ASN A 150 13.15 5.42 2.16
N VAL A 151 12.36 4.68 2.94
CA VAL A 151 11.84 3.37 2.49
C VAL A 151 10.91 3.55 1.29
N PHE A 152 9.95 4.47 1.37
CA PHE A 152 9.06 4.75 0.24
C PHE A 152 9.82 5.19 -1.01
N LYS A 153 10.81 6.08 -0.89
CA LYS A 153 11.59 6.56 -2.04
C LYS A 153 12.55 5.50 -2.56
N GLN A 154 13.47 5.04 -1.71
CA GLN A 154 14.64 4.26 -2.09
C GLN A 154 14.37 2.76 -2.21
N GLU A 155 13.46 2.20 -1.41
CA GLU A 155 13.17 0.76 -1.43
C GLU A 155 11.98 0.40 -2.32
N PHE A 156 11.02 1.32 -2.48
CA PHE A 156 9.81 1.06 -3.28
C PHE A 156 9.78 1.88 -4.57
N TYR A 157 9.61 3.20 -4.49
CA TYR A 157 9.29 4.02 -5.65
C TYR A 157 10.41 4.01 -6.71
N TRP A 158 11.66 4.26 -6.31
CA TRP A 158 12.79 4.33 -7.24
C TRP A 158 13.12 2.97 -7.86
N PRO A 159 13.19 1.86 -7.11
CA PRO A 159 13.38 0.53 -7.71
C PRO A 159 12.25 0.13 -8.67
N ILE A 160 10.99 0.45 -8.34
CA ILE A 160 9.86 0.19 -9.24
C ILE A 160 9.98 1.04 -10.50
N CYS A 161 10.26 2.35 -10.37
CA CYS A 161 10.49 3.23 -11.52
C CYS A 161 11.63 2.72 -12.39
N ASN A 162 12.76 2.37 -11.79
CA ASN A 162 13.92 1.84 -12.48
C ASN A 162 13.58 0.55 -13.22
N TYR A 163 12.79 -0.36 -12.64
CA TYR A 163 12.36 -1.57 -13.32
C TYR A 163 11.40 -1.30 -14.49
N VAL A 164 10.46 -0.37 -14.31
CA VAL A 164 9.48 -0.02 -15.35
C VAL A 164 10.17 0.70 -16.52
N HIS A 165 11.13 1.57 -16.21
CA HIS A 165 11.87 2.40 -17.17
C HIS A 165 13.18 1.77 -17.65
N SER A 166 13.66 0.68 -17.03
CA SER A 166 14.72 -0.14 -17.59
C SER A 166 14.14 -0.84 -18.81
N ASN A 167 14.22 -0.14 -19.95
CA ASN A 167 14.27 -0.80 -21.22
C ASN A 167 15.56 -1.62 -21.18
N ASN A 168 15.44 -2.95 -21.28
CA ASN A 168 16.54 -3.74 -21.81
C ASN A 168 16.91 -3.07 -23.13
N SER A 169 17.98 -2.28 -23.14
CA SER A 169 18.54 -1.59 -24.30
C SER A 169 19.03 -2.59 -25.38
N SER A 170 18.80 -3.89 -25.16
CA SER A 170 19.11 -5.04 -25.99
C SER A 170 17.88 -5.70 -26.65
N LEU A 171 16.69 -5.08 -26.63
CA LEU A 171 15.52 -5.60 -27.35
C LEU A 171 15.60 -5.25 -28.84
N LEU A 172 16.53 -5.90 -29.54
CA LEU A 172 16.69 -5.80 -31.00
C LEU A 172 15.53 -6.44 -31.79
N SER A 173 14.58 -7.13 -31.13
CA SER A 173 13.38 -7.68 -31.79
C SER A 173 12.09 -7.45 -30.98
N THR A 174 11.02 -7.09 -31.70
CA THR A 174 9.65 -6.92 -31.19
C THR A 174 9.15 -8.18 -30.46
N GLU A 175 9.58 -9.36 -30.91
CA GLU A 175 9.25 -10.64 -30.28
C GLU A 175 9.74 -10.71 -28.82
N LYS A 176 11.01 -10.37 -28.56
CA LYS A 176 11.55 -10.39 -27.19
C LYS A 176 10.85 -9.37 -26.30
N PHE A 177 10.50 -8.21 -26.84
CA PHE A 177 9.73 -7.19 -26.12
C PHE A 177 8.32 -7.69 -25.76
N LEU A 178 7.65 -8.37 -26.70
CA LEU A 178 6.34 -8.97 -26.45
C LEU A 178 6.42 -10.13 -25.44
N ILE A 179 7.47 -10.96 -25.50
CA ILE A 179 7.69 -12.03 -24.51
C ILE A 179 7.90 -11.43 -23.11
N ASP A 180 8.72 -10.38 -22.98
CA ASP A 180 8.95 -9.69 -21.70
C ASP A 180 7.69 -9.02 -21.14
N ILE A 181 6.83 -8.46 -22.00
CA ILE A 181 5.58 -7.80 -21.57
C ILE A 181 4.49 -8.83 -21.24
N LEU A 182 4.31 -9.81 -22.11
CA LEU A 182 3.21 -10.76 -22.00
C LEU A 182 3.50 -11.81 -20.92
N ASN A 183 4.78 -12.17 -20.73
CA ASN A 183 5.31 -13.16 -19.79
C ASN A 183 4.24 -14.06 -19.17
N LEU A 184 3.65 -14.91 -20.02
CA LEU A 184 2.38 -15.59 -19.75
C LEU A 184 2.52 -16.79 -18.80
N THR A 185 3.73 -17.09 -18.35
CA THR A 185 4.02 -18.18 -17.42
C THR A 185 4.35 -17.63 -16.05
N ILE A 186 3.55 -18.01 -15.05
CA ILE A 186 3.79 -17.65 -13.66
C ILE A 186 4.98 -18.45 -13.16
N ASN A 187 6.16 -17.84 -13.13
CA ASN A 187 7.24 -18.37 -12.31
C ASN A 187 6.86 -18.15 -10.84
N LYS A 188 6.62 -19.24 -10.12
CA LYS A 188 6.21 -19.23 -8.71
C LYS A 188 7.18 -18.47 -7.81
N SER A 189 8.50 -18.58 -8.02
CA SER A 189 9.48 -17.84 -7.19
C SER A 189 9.37 -16.34 -7.46
N THR A 190 9.33 -15.94 -8.72
CA THR A 190 9.19 -14.55 -9.13
C THR A 190 7.88 -13.95 -8.65
N PHE A 191 6.78 -14.69 -8.73
CA PHE A 191 5.49 -14.25 -8.18
C PHE A 191 5.59 -13.98 -6.68
N ILE A 192 6.15 -14.93 -5.90
CA ILE A 192 6.29 -14.79 -4.44
C ILE A 192 7.12 -13.56 -4.10
N GLU A 193 8.24 -13.35 -4.79
CA GLU A 193 9.08 -12.17 -4.61
C GLU A 193 8.30 -10.87 -4.83
N HIS A 194 7.46 -10.81 -5.86
CA HIS A 194 6.68 -9.61 -6.19
C HIS A 194 5.48 -9.43 -5.25
N ALA A 195 4.81 -10.51 -4.84
CA ALA A 195 3.75 -10.46 -3.84
C ALA A 195 4.27 -9.92 -2.50
N LYS A 196 5.51 -10.27 -2.11
CA LYS A 196 6.18 -9.69 -0.94
C LYS A 196 6.44 -8.19 -1.07
N VAL A 197 6.65 -7.68 -2.28
CA VAL A 197 6.74 -6.22 -2.51
C VAL A 197 5.38 -5.57 -2.28
N PHE A 198 4.28 -6.13 -2.80
CA PHE A 198 2.93 -5.64 -2.51
C PHE A 198 2.63 -5.64 -1.02
N ASP A 199 2.93 -6.74 -0.33
CA ASP A 199 2.71 -6.90 1.11
C ASP A 199 3.44 -5.80 1.92
N LYS A 200 4.70 -5.53 1.59
CA LYS A 200 5.48 -4.45 2.21
C LYS A 200 4.94 -3.07 1.87
N VAL A 201 4.62 -2.80 0.61
CA VAL A 201 4.05 -1.51 0.20
C VAL A 201 2.75 -1.24 0.96
N LEU A 202 1.83 -2.21 0.98
CA LEU A 202 0.57 -2.09 1.70
C LEU A 202 0.77 -1.81 3.19
N GLU A 203 1.73 -2.46 3.83
CA GLU A 203 2.06 -2.19 5.23
C GLU A 203 2.45 -0.72 5.47
N TYR A 204 3.31 -0.19 4.61
CA TYR A 204 3.76 1.19 4.70
C TYR A 204 2.67 2.20 4.32
N LEU A 205 1.77 1.86 3.39
CA LEU A 205 0.58 2.66 3.07
C LEU A 205 -0.35 2.75 4.29
N ILE A 206 -0.65 1.62 4.93
CA ILE A 206 -1.45 1.58 6.17
C ILE A 206 -0.78 2.44 7.26
N LEU A 207 0.52 2.24 7.48
CA LEU A 207 1.28 3.01 8.46
C LEU A 207 1.19 4.52 8.18
N LEU A 208 1.39 4.95 6.93
CA LEU A 208 1.33 6.36 6.57
C LEU A 208 -0.09 6.93 6.68
N LEU A 209 -1.13 6.17 6.36
CA LEU A 209 -2.52 6.57 6.58
C LEU A 209 -2.81 6.77 8.08
N LEU A 210 -2.39 5.82 8.91
CA LEU A 210 -2.56 5.90 10.36
C LEU A 210 -1.79 7.07 10.95
N LEU A 211 -0.54 7.29 10.53
CA LEU A 211 0.28 8.41 11.00
C LEU A 211 -0.27 9.77 10.55
N SER A 212 -0.63 9.91 9.27
CA SER A 212 -1.16 11.17 8.73
C SER A 212 -2.49 11.57 9.36
N SER A 213 -3.20 10.62 9.94
CA SER A 213 -4.52 10.82 10.54
C SER A 213 -4.56 10.33 11.98
N ARG A 214 -3.43 10.39 12.70
CA ARG A 214 -3.28 9.77 14.03
C ARG A 214 -4.35 10.23 15.01
N LYS A 215 -4.63 11.53 15.06
CA LYS A 215 -5.67 12.11 15.94
C LYS A 215 -7.05 11.52 15.68
N PHE A 216 -7.37 11.21 14.42
CA PHE A 216 -8.64 10.60 14.05
C PHE A 216 -8.69 9.14 14.50
N TYR A 217 -7.69 8.33 14.16
CA TYR A 217 -7.73 6.88 14.41
C TYR A 217 -7.47 6.49 15.87
N ILE A 218 -6.59 7.18 16.59
CA ILE A 218 -6.33 6.87 18.02
C ILE A 218 -7.54 7.18 18.89
N GLY A 219 -8.34 8.19 18.54
CA GLY A 219 -9.58 8.50 19.25
C GLY A 219 -10.74 7.57 18.91
N LEU A 220 -10.56 6.65 17.96
CA LEU A 220 -11.62 5.78 17.46
C LEU A 220 -11.53 4.40 18.12
N ASP A 221 -12.51 4.07 18.96
CA ASP A 221 -12.67 2.71 19.49
C ASP A 221 -13.25 1.78 18.40
N SER A 222 -12.38 1.29 17.53
CA SER A 222 -12.74 0.49 16.36
C SER A 222 -11.87 -0.76 16.26
N GLU A 223 -12.52 -1.92 16.21
CA GLU A 223 -11.85 -3.21 16.02
C GLU A 223 -11.03 -3.23 14.71
N LYS A 224 -11.50 -2.54 13.67
CA LYS A 224 -10.79 -2.39 12.38
C LYS A 224 -9.47 -1.65 12.55
N VAL A 225 -9.45 -0.57 13.33
CA VAL A 225 -8.22 0.20 13.63
C VAL A 225 -7.25 -0.66 14.44
N SER A 226 -7.74 -1.33 15.48
CA SER A 226 -6.92 -2.23 16.31
C SER A 226 -6.33 -3.38 15.48
N LEU A 227 -7.13 -3.96 14.57
CA LEU A 227 -6.67 -5.02 13.68
C LEU A 227 -5.61 -4.50 12.70
N SER A 228 -5.80 -3.31 12.12
CA SER A 228 -4.82 -2.67 11.24
C SER A 228 -3.48 -2.50 11.93
N ILE A 229 -3.48 -1.99 13.17
CA ILE A 229 -2.27 -1.78 13.97
C ILE A 229 -1.57 -3.13 14.25
N LYS A 230 -2.32 -4.15 14.69
CA LYS A 230 -1.76 -5.49 14.99
C LYS A 230 -1.16 -6.19 13.76
N ASN A 231 -1.53 -5.78 12.54
CA ASN A 231 -1.00 -6.34 11.30
C ASN A 231 0.27 -5.66 10.80
N LEU A 232 0.68 -4.56 11.43
CA LEU A 232 1.96 -3.94 11.15
C LEU A 232 3.07 -4.73 11.84
N SER A 233 4.28 -4.70 11.27
CA SER A 233 5.46 -5.19 11.98
C SER A 233 5.63 -4.49 13.34
N GLU A 234 6.24 -5.18 14.31
CA GLU A 234 6.49 -4.62 15.65
C GLU A 234 7.20 -3.27 15.59
N PHE A 235 8.15 -3.16 14.65
CA PHE A 235 8.84 -1.92 14.34
C PHE A 235 7.86 -0.79 13.98
N ASN A 236 6.90 -1.05 13.08
CA ASN A 236 5.90 -0.09 12.62
C ASN A 236 4.87 0.25 13.72
N GLN A 237 4.51 -0.72 14.58
CA GLN A 237 3.66 -0.46 15.74
C GLN A 237 4.33 0.50 16.72
N ALA A 238 5.63 0.30 16.99
CA ALA A 238 6.41 1.18 17.86
C ALA A 238 6.41 2.64 17.37
N VAL A 239 6.30 2.88 16.06
CA VAL A 239 6.18 4.24 15.47
C VAL A 239 4.85 4.89 15.83
N LEU A 240 3.76 4.14 15.70
CA LEU A 240 2.41 4.65 15.95
C LEU A 240 2.22 5.02 17.42
N PHE A 241 2.80 4.20 18.30
CA PHE A 241 2.75 4.34 19.75
C PHE A 241 4.03 4.96 20.33
N TYR A 242 4.85 5.63 19.52
CA TYR A 242 6.04 6.28 20.03
C TYR A 242 5.65 7.42 20.99
N GLU A 243 5.56 7.08 22.26
CA GLU A 243 5.43 7.98 23.40
C GLU A 243 6.77 7.98 24.15
N GLY A 244 7.81 8.54 23.50
CA GLY A 244 9.10 8.79 24.16
C GLY A 244 9.02 9.88 25.20
#